data_AF-A0A6I6JQW6-F1
#
_entry.id   AF-A0A6I6JQW6-F1
#
_cell.length_a   1.000
_cell.length_b   1.000
_cell.length_c   1.000
_cell.angle_alpha   90.00
_cell.angle_beta   90.00
_cell.angle_gamma   90.00
#
_symmetry.space_group_name_H-M   'P 1'
#
loop_
_entity.id
_entity.type
_entity.pdbx_description
1 polymer ?
#
loop_
_entity_poly.entity_id
_entity_poly.type
_entity_poly.pdbx_seq_one_letter_code
_entity_poly.pdbx_strand_id
1 'polypeptide(L)'
;MILYVLRFSLALAFILGFYKLLLEKEKSYNFNRFYLLGGLLFSLIVPLVSFGASREVKQMINEMPVYIPTNYNHQVSLLVLIYWIVTSLFFLRFGVHIFDFIRKIRKHERLTFEHAVVVLTDQKITPYSFLKYIFIRREQYDSLPPEILKHELAHVTQLHTIDIFFIELVKNFIWVNPMLIIYKRAMQLNHEFLADNSVVHSHNNIKYYQGLLIDYLDASKTPLSCGFNFSVTKKRLKMMRKQKEKIHSIKQSMVIPLFILILIACSDNPGVSGEEMLNYWRSTANMEEVLRTGTMDDEDLKKSIIVPIETKARYDSLMDIYNRMNKAQKKSVYKLPAYLEPISEE
;
A
#
# COMPACT_ATOMS: atom_id res chain seq x y z
N MET A 1 -10.89 9.82 -1.38
CA MET A 1 -9.42 9.80 -1.61
C MET A 1 -8.62 9.74 -0.32
N ILE A 2 -8.82 10.65 0.65
CA ILE A 2 -8.04 10.67 1.90
C ILE A 2 -8.16 9.36 2.69
N LEU A 3 -9.38 8.87 2.91
CA LEU A 3 -9.63 7.60 3.61
C LEU A 3 -8.95 6.41 2.93
N TYR A 4 -8.93 6.39 1.58
CA TYR A 4 -8.21 5.39 0.81
C TYR A 4 -6.70 5.44 1.09
N VAL A 5 -6.08 6.63 1.02
CA VAL A 5 -4.65 6.81 1.30
C VAL A 5 -4.31 6.41 2.74
N LEU A 6 -5.17 6.71 3.71
CA LEU A 6 -4.98 6.30 5.10
C LEU A 6 -5.04 4.78 5.28
N ARG A 7 -6.07 4.11 4.75
CA ARG A 7 -6.20 2.64 4.78
C ARG A 7 -5.03 1.96 4.08
N PHE A 8 -4.64 2.46 2.90
CA PHE A 8 -3.44 2.02 2.18
C PHE A 8 -2.18 2.15 3.05
N SER A 9 -1.98 3.32 3.66
CA SER A 9 -0.79 3.61 4.47
C SER A 9 -0.72 2.71 5.70
N LEU A 10 -1.87 2.46 6.35
CA LEU A 10 -1.96 1.57 7.50
C LEU A 10 -1.63 0.13 7.13
N ALA A 11 -2.23 -0.40 6.05
CA ALA A 11 -1.92 -1.74 5.55
C ALA A 11 -0.44 -1.88 5.20
N LEU A 12 0.12 -0.88 4.50
CA LEU A 12 1.54 -0.84 4.14
C LEU A 12 2.45 -0.81 5.38
N ALA A 13 2.06 -0.09 6.43
CA ALA A 13 2.78 -0.01 7.69
C ALA A 13 2.89 -1.38 8.38
N PHE A 14 1.77 -2.10 8.48
CA PHE A 14 1.75 -3.44 9.07
C PHE A 14 2.61 -4.42 8.28
N ILE A 15 2.48 -4.41 6.96
CA ILE A 15 3.26 -5.28 6.07
C ILE A 15 4.76 -4.99 6.19
N LEU A 16 5.14 -3.70 6.17
CA LEU A 16 6.53 -3.29 6.32
C LEU A 16 7.07 -3.62 7.72
N GLY A 17 6.29 -3.39 8.77
CA GLY A 17 6.66 -3.70 10.15
C GLY A 17 6.93 -5.19 10.33
N PHE A 18 6.02 -6.04 9.87
CA PHE A 18 6.20 -7.50 9.90
C PHE A 18 7.45 -7.93 9.11
N TYR A 19 7.68 -7.35 7.93
CA TYR A 19 8.91 -7.61 7.18
C TYR A 19 10.16 -7.24 7.97
N LYS A 20 10.23 -6.03 8.53
CA LYS A 20 11.40 -5.53 9.27
C LYS A 20 11.71 -6.37 10.51
N LEU A 21 10.67 -6.82 11.22
CA LEU A 21 10.81 -7.54 12.48
C LEU A 21 11.14 -9.02 12.28
N LEU A 22 10.45 -9.68 11.34
CA LEU A 22 10.47 -11.14 11.22
C LEU A 22 11.16 -11.64 9.96
N LEU A 23 11.04 -10.96 8.81
CA LEU A 23 11.45 -11.52 7.51
C LEU A 23 12.79 -10.98 6.96
N GLU A 24 13.14 -9.71 7.18
CA GLU A 24 14.37 -9.08 6.64
C GLU A 24 15.62 -9.85 7.06
N LYS A 25 15.59 -10.45 8.25
CA LYS A 25 16.71 -11.21 8.81
C LYS A 25 16.74 -12.66 8.33
N GLU A 26 15.75 -13.16 7.60
CA GLU A 26 15.68 -14.55 7.16
C GLU A 26 16.34 -14.80 5.82
N LYS A 27 17.03 -15.94 5.69
CA LYS A 27 17.70 -16.37 4.45
C LYS A 27 16.73 -16.98 3.43
N SER A 28 15.56 -16.35 3.29
CA SER A 28 14.44 -16.75 2.44
C SER A 28 14.10 -15.63 1.45
N TYR A 29 15.10 -15.16 0.71
CA TYR A 29 15.02 -13.93 -0.10
C TYR A 29 13.94 -13.95 -1.18
N ASN A 30 13.70 -15.12 -1.80
CA ASN A 30 12.63 -15.28 -2.79
C ASN A 30 11.25 -15.07 -2.15
N PHE A 31 11.01 -15.68 -0.99
CA PHE A 31 9.77 -15.47 -0.25
C PHE A 31 9.59 -14.00 0.14
N ASN A 32 10.66 -13.39 0.63
CA ASN A 32 10.67 -11.98 1.00
C ASN A 32 10.35 -11.05 -0.18
N ARG A 33 10.85 -11.37 -1.38
CA ARG A 33 10.51 -10.64 -2.62
C ARG A 33 9.02 -10.70 -2.91
N PHE A 34 8.45 -11.91 -2.92
CA PHE A 34 7.02 -12.10 -3.18
C PHE A 34 6.13 -11.51 -2.08
N TYR A 35 6.55 -11.59 -0.82
CA TYR A 35 5.87 -10.95 0.29
C TYR A 35 5.82 -9.43 0.11
N LEU A 36 6.93 -8.78 -0.28
CA LEU A 36 6.97 -7.34 -0.49
C LEU A 36 6.16 -6.92 -1.73
N LEU A 37 6.25 -7.67 -2.83
CA LEU A 37 5.46 -7.36 -4.02
C LEU A 37 3.96 -7.58 -3.78
N GLY A 38 3.60 -8.74 -3.25
CA GLY A 38 2.22 -9.10 -2.94
C GLY A 38 1.63 -8.22 -1.85
N GLY A 39 2.42 -7.82 -0.85
CA GLY A 39 2.00 -6.91 0.21
C GLY A 39 1.72 -5.49 -0.29
N LEU A 40 2.52 -4.98 -1.23
CA LEU A 40 2.25 -3.71 -1.89
C LEU A 40 0.95 -3.76 -2.71
N LEU A 41 0.76 -4.81 -3.52
CA LEU A 41 -0.48 -5.04 -4.28
C LEU A 41 -1.69 -5.17 -3.36
N PHE A 42 -1.57 -5.96 -2.30
CA PHE A 42 -2.63 -6.16 -1.33
C PHE A 42 -3.01 -4.85 -0.64
N SER A 43 -2.03 -4.01 -0.26
CA SER A 43 -2.31 -2.70 0.34
C SER A 43 -3.08 -1.76 -0.60
N LEU A 44 -2.88 -1.88 -1.92
CA LEU A 44 -3.65 -1.13 -2.93
C LEU A 44 -5.10 -1.65 -3.06
N ILE A 45 -5.28 -2.96 -2.94
CA ILE A 45 -6.57 -3.64 -3.14
C ILE A 45 -7.46 -3.56 -1.89
N VAL A 46 -6.91 -3.76 -0.70
CA VAL A 46 -7.67 -3.85 0.56
C VAL A 46 -8.63 -2.67 0.77
N PRO A 47 -8.24 -1.40 0.57
CA PRO A 47 -9.15 -0.28 0.75
C PRO A 47 -10.30 -0.22 -0.27
N LEU A 48 -10.21 -0.97 -1.38
CA LEU A 48 -11.26 -1.08 -2.40
C LEU A 48 -12.29 -2.17 -2.05
N VAL A 49 -11.94 -3.10 -1.15
CA VAL A 49 -12.83 -4.18 -0.74
C VAL A 49 -13.70 -3.69 0.42
N SER A 50 -14.92 -3.24 0.11
CA SER A 50 -15.92 -2.94 1.13
C SER A 50 -16.63 -4.23 1.54
N PHE A 51 -16.35 -4.74 2.73
CA PHE A 51 -17.11 -5.84 3.32
C PHE A 51 -18.41 -5.29 3.95
N GLY A 52 -19.44 -5.11 3.11
CA GLY A 52 -20.84 -5.14 3.52
C GLY A 52 -21.34 -4.09 4.51
N ALA A 53 -21.75 -2.92 4.00
CA ALA A 53 -23.06 -2.42 4.45
C ALA A 53 -24.13 -3.34 3.85
N SER A 54 -25.14 -3.75 4.64
CA SER A 54 -26.22 -4.58 4.12
C SER A 54 -26.86 -3.89 2.92
N ARG A 55 -27.14 -4.66 1.87
CA ARG A 55 -27.74 -4.17 0.63
C ARG A 55 -29.06 -3.42 0.91
N GLU A 56 -29.78 -3.84 1.94
CA GLU A 56 -30.99 -3.24 2.48
C GLU A 56 -30.77 -1.83 3.04
N VAL A 57 -29.69 -1.59 3.80
CA VAL A 57 -29.36 -0.25 4.32
C VAL A 57 -28.97 0.69 3.18
N LYS A 58 -28.20 0.22 2.20
CA LYS A 58 -27.85 1.02 1.00
C LYS A 58 -29.09 1.40 0.17
N GLN A 59 -30.09 0.53 0.12
CA GLN A 59 -31.32 0.77 -0.64
C GLN A 59 -32.24 1.76 0.09
N MET A 60 -32.37 1.63 1.42
CA MET A 60 -33.10 2.59 2.24
C MET A 60 -32.48 4.00 2.25
N ILE A 61 -31.14 4.11 2.19
CA ILE A 61 -30.46 5.42 2.11
C ILE A 61 -30.66 6.09 0.74
N ASN A 62 -30.68 5.30 -0.35
CA ASN A 62 -30.89 5.84 -1.70
C ASN A 62 -32.33 6.31 -1.94
N GLU A 63 -33.29 5.87 -1.12
CA GLU A 63 -34.69 6.27 -1.19
C GLU A 63 -35.02 7.48 -0.29
N MET A 64 -34.09 7.91 0.58
CA MET A 64 -34.26 9.16 1.33
C MET A 64 -33.87 10.36 0.46
N PRO A 65 -34.65 11.45 0.42
CA PRO A 65 -34.25 12.68 -0.25
C PRO A 65 -33.08 13.29 0.52
N VAL A 66 -31.85 13.01 0.07
CA VAL A 66 -30.65 13.60 0.63
C VAL A 66 -30.61 15.08 0.24
N TYR A 67 -30.93 15.96 1.19
CA TYR A 67 -30.61 17.38 1.05
C TYR A 67 -29.09 17.54 1.17
N ILE A 68 -28.38 17.47 0.03
CA ILE A 68 -26.95 17.78 -0.03
C ILE A 68 -26.83 19.30 0.01
N PRO A 69 -26.32 19.92 1.08
CA PRO A 69 -26.05 21.35 1.08
C PRO A 69 -25.06 21.66 -0.06
N THR A 70 -25.52 22.42 -1.05
CA THR A 70 -24.76 22.80 -2.25
C THR A 70 -23.53 23.67 -1.95
N ASN A 71 -23.34 24.09 -0.70
CA ASN A 71 -22.19 24.86 -0.22
C ASN A 71 -20.93 24.02 0.10
N TYR A 72 -20.93 22.71 -0.14
CA TYR A 72 -19.74 21.86 0.07
C TYR A 72 -18.64 21.98 -1.02
N ASN A 73 -18.64 23.02 -1.86
CA ASN A 73 -18.28 22.81 -3.28
C ASN A 73 -17.17 23.66 -3.94
N HIS A 74 -16.36 24.44 -3.22
CA HIS A 74 -15.19 25.08 -3.86
C HIS A 74 -13.83 24.69 -3.28
N GLN A 75 -13.66 24.70 -1.95
CA GLN A 75 -12.36 24.41 -1.34
C GLN A 75 -11.93 22.95 -1.51
N VAL A 76 -12.85 21.99 -1.33
CA VAL A 76 -12.55 20.56 -1.52
C VAL A 76 -12.26 20.26 -3.00
N SER A 77 -12.99 20.89 -3.92
CA SER A 77 -12.75 20.77 -5.37
C SER A 77 -11.37 21.30 -5.78
N LEU A 78 -10.97 22.47 -5.25
CA LEU A 78 -9.64 23.04 -5.47
C LEU A 78 -8.51 22.13 -4.96
N LEU A 79 -8.64 21.55 -3.76
CA LEU A 79 -7.64 20.63 -3.21
C LEU A 79 -7.49 19.37 -4.05
N VAL A 80 -8.60 18.80 -4.53
CA VAL A 80 -8.58 17.65 -5.44
C VAL A 80 -7.92 18.01 -6.77
N LEU A 81 -8.23 19.19 -7.33
CA LEU A 81 -7.61 19.67 -8.56
C LEU A 81 -6.09 19.83 -8.40
N ILE A 82 -5.64 20.51 -7.33
CA ILE A 82 -4.21 20.68 -7.02
C ILE A 82 -3.52 19.31 -6.89
N TYR A 83 -4.15 18.37 -6.20
CA TYR A 83 -3.61 17.02 -6.06
C TYR A 83 -3.37 16.35 -7.41
N TRP A 84 -4.33 16.43 -8.34
CA TRP A 84 -4.19 15.84 -9.68
C TRP A 84 -3.19 16.57 -10.56
N ILE A 85 -3.06 17.90 -10.44
CA ILE A 85 -2.01 18.67 -11.11
C ILE A 85 -0.62 18.21 -10.66
N VAL A 86 -0.39 18.15 -9.34
CA VAL A 86 0.89 17.69 -8.78
C VAL A 86 1.20 16.26 -9.18
N THR A 87 0.20 15.37 -9.11
CA THR A 87 0.32 13.98 -9.56
C THR A 87 0.72 13.92 -11.04
N SER A 88 0.08 14.71 -11.90
CA SER A 88 0.40 14.78 -13.33
C SER A 88 1.83 15.26 -13.59
N LEU A 89 2.30 16.26 -12.84
CA LEU A 89 3.69 16.74 -12.92
C LEU A 89 4.70 15.64 -12.55
N PHE A 90 4.41 14.82 -11.52
CA PHE A 90 5.25 13.68 -11.18
C PHE A 90 5.29 12.63 -12.30
N PHE A 91 4.15 12.35 -12.94
CA PHE A 91 4.10 11.44 -14.09
C PHE A 91 4.86 11.98 -15.31
N LEU A 92 4.78 13.28 -15.60
CA LEU A 92 5.57 13.89 -16.67
C LEU A 92 7.07 13.77 -16.38
N ARG A 93 7.52 14.11 -15.16
CA ARG A 93 8.91 13.93 -14.75
C ARG A 93 9.36 12.48 -14.87
N PHE A 94 8.52 11.54 -14.46
CA PHE A 94 8.78 10.10 -14.58
C PHE A 94 8.94 9.67 -16.05
N GLY A 95 8.08 10.18 -16.94
CA GLY A 95 8.17 9.95 -18.38
C GLY A 95 9.47 10.49 -18.99
N VAL A 96 9.90 11.70 -18.60
CA VAL A 96 11.19 12.28 -19.03
C VAL A 96 12.36 11.38 -18.61
N HIS A 97 12.37 10.89 -17.37
CA HIS A 97 13.42 9.97 -16.91
C HIS A 97 13.46 8.66 -17.70
N ILE A 98 12.31 8.10 -18.06
CA ILE A 98 12.22 6.92 -18.93
C ILE A 98 12.77 7.24 -20.32
N PHE A 99 12.39 8.39 -20.88
CA PHE A 99 12.86 8.82 -22.21
C PHE A 99 14.38 9.00 -22.26
N ASP A 100 14.96 9.69 -21.27
CA ASP A 100 16.40 9.88 -21.17
C ASP A 100 17.14 8.55 -21.04
N PHE A 101 16.57 7.61 -20.30
CA PHE A 101 17.11 6.26 -20.17
C PHE A 101 17.09 5.50 -21.51
N ILE A 102 15.97 5.52 -22.24
CA ILE A 102 15.85 4.91 -23.57
C ILE A 102 16.84 5.55 -24.55
N ARG A 103 17.03 6.88 -24.48
CA ARG A 103 17.99 7.61 -25.30
C ARG A 103 19.43 7.16 -25.03
N LYS A 104 19.82 6.94 -23.77
CA LYS A 104 21.15 6.42 -23.41
C LYS A 104 21.40 5.03 -24.01
N ILE A 105 20.43 4.12 -23.90
CA ILE A 105 20.51 2.77 -24.51
C ILE A 105 20.75 2.82 -26.02
N ARG A 106 20.14 3.79 -26.72
CA ARG A 106 20.25 3.91 -28.18
C ARG A 106 21.59 4.47 -28.66
N LYS A 107 22.35 5.15 -27.80
CA LYS A 107 23.58 5.86 -28.18
C LYS A 107 24.87 5.08 -27.97
N HIS A 108 24.88 4.12 -27.06
CA HIS A 108 26.11 3.42 -26.67
C HIS A 108 26.24 2.06 -27.36
N GLU A 109 27.50 1.64 -27.55
CA GLU A 109 27.90 0.35 -28.10
C GLU A 109 27.34 -0.81 -27.25
N ARG A 110 26.94 -1.89 -27.92
CA ARG A 110 26.25 -3.02 -27.31
C ARG A 110 27.02 -4.30 -27.55
N LEU A 111 27.39 -4.97 -26.46
CA LEU A 111 27.92 -6.32 -26.49
C LEU A 111 26.86 -7.25 -25.89
N THR A 112 26.48 -8.29 -26.62
CA THR A 112 25.60 -9.33 -26.08
C THR A 112 26.41 -10.25 -25.17
N PHE A 113 26.03 -10.36 -23.90
CA PHE A 113 26.66 -11.24 -22.92
C PHE A 113 25.58 -12.06 -22.20
N GLU A 114 25.50 -13.35 -22.55
CA GLU A 114 24.44 -14.25 -22.09
C GLU A 114 23.01 -13.66 -22.25
N HIS A 115 22.28 -13.50 -21.14
CA HIS A 115 20.92 -12.95 -21.08
C HIS A 115 20.89 -11.42 -20.93
N ALA A 116 22.04 -10.74 -21.04
CA ALA A 116 22.19 -9.32 -20.84
C ALA A 116 22.90 -8.63 -22.02
N VAL A 117 22.75 -7.31 -22.10
CA VAL A 117 23.45 -6.45 -23.05
C VAL A 117 24.39 -5.55 -22.26
N VAL A 118 25.69 -5.77 -22.40
CA VAL A 118 26.70 -4.90 -21.81
C VAL A 118 26.80 -3.63 -22.65
N VAL A 119 26.66 -2.50 -21.98
CA VAL A 119 26.74 -1.16 -22.55
C VAL A 119 28.00 -0.49 -22.02
N LEU A 120 28.99 -0.28 -22.90
CA LEU A 120 30.25 0.36 -22.53
C LEU A 120 30.09 1.88 -22.53
N THR A 121 30.55 2.52 -21.45
CA THR A 121 30.55 3.97 -21.31
C THR A 121 31.92 4.49 -20.91
N ASP A 122 32.25 5.70 -21.34
CA ASP A 122 33.49 6.41 -20.98
C ASP A 122 33.37 7.17 -19.65
N GLN A 123 32.17 7.16 -19.05
CA GLN A 123 31.92 7.86 -17.79
C GLN A 123 32.51 7.10 -16.59
N LYS A 124 33.01 7.85 -15.60
CA LYS A 124 33.50 7.31 -14.32
C LYS A 124 32.36 6.77 -13.45
N ILE A 125 31.77 5.65 -13.83
CA ILE A 125 30.66 4.99 -13.12
C ILE A 125 31.10 3.71 -12.42
N THR A 126 30.40 3.33 -11.36
CA THR A 126 30.38 1.95 -10.84
C THR A 126 29.48 1.10 -11.73
N PRO A 127 29.77 -0.21 -11.93
CA PRO A 127 28.87 -1.09 -12.65
C PRO A 127 27.45 -1.02 -12.06
N TYR A 128 26.46 -0.96 -12.94
CA TYR A 128 25.06 -1.03 -12.55
C TYR A 128 24.22 -1.65 -13.66
N SER A 129 23.13 -2.28 -13.28
CA SER A 129 22.19 -2.93 -14.19
C SER A 129 20.85 -2.21 -14.22
N PHE A 130 20.24 -2.20 -15.40
CA PHE A 130 18.89 -1.69 -15.59
C PHE A 130 18.20 -2.44 -16.73
N LEU A 131 17.03 -3.03 -16.43
CA LEU A 131 16.30 -3.94 -17.32
C LEU A 131 17.23 -5.05 -17.82
N LYS A 132 17.56 -5.06 -19.11
CA LYS A 132 18.45 -6.03 -19.74
C LYS A 132 19.87 -5.51 -19.97
N TYR A 133 20.18 -4.30 -19.52
CA TYR A 133 21.43 -3.62 -19.81
C TYR A 133 22.32 -3.59 -18.57
N ILE A 134 23.60 -3.92 -18.75
CA ILE A 134 24.64 -3.80 -17.73
C ILE A 134 25.58 -2.69 -18.20
N PHE A 135 25.65 -1.59 -17.44
CA PHE A 135 26.50 -0.46 -17.77
C PHE A 135 27.85 -0.65 -17.10
N ILE A 136 28.92 -0.71 -17.89
CA ILE A 136 30.28 -0.92 -17.42
C ILE A 136 31.17 0.15 -18.05
N ARG A 137 32.17 0.60 -17.31
CA ARG A 137 33.17 1.51 -17.87
C ARG A 137 34.06 0.76 -18.85
N ARG A 138 34.29 1.36 -20.02
CA ARG A 138 35.12 0.79 -21.09
C ARG A 138 36.50 0.34 -20.61
N GLU A 139 37.25 1.18 -19.90
CA GLU A 139 38.61 0.81 -19.45
C GLU A 139 38.64 -0.25 -18.33
N GLN A 140 37.50 -0.49 -17.67
CA GLN A 140 37.41 -1.43 -16.54
C GLN A 140 36.89 -2.80 -16.96
N TYR A 141 36.31 -2.94 -18.17
CA TYR A 141 35.62 -4.15 -18.60
C TYR A 141 36.51 -5.40 -18.52
N ASP A 142 37.72 -5.37 -19.07
CA ASP A 142 38.63 -6.52 -19.09
C ASP A 142 39.21 -6.85 -17.70
N SER A 143 39.28 -5.86 -16.82
CA SER A 143 39.76 -6.01 -15.44
C SER A 143 38.65 -6.32 -14.42
N LEU A 144 37.39 -6.42 -14.88
CA LEU A 144 36.25 -6.56 -13.98
C LEU A 144 36.21 -7.98 -13.39
N PRO A 145 36.18 -8.12 -12.06
CA PRO A 145 36.05 -9.43 -11.43
C PRO A 145 34.75 -10.12 -11.86
N PRO A 146 34.80 -11.44 -12.16
CA PRO A 146 33.64 -12.18 -12.64
C PRO A 146 32.49 -12.20 -11.62
N GLU A 147 32.78 -12.09 -10.32
CA GLU A 147 31.79 -12.00 -9.25
C GLU A 147 30.88 -10.77 -9.38
N ILE A 148 31.44 -9.62 -9.78
CA ILE A 148 30.67 -8.38 -9.96
C ILE A 148 29.81 -8.48 -11.21
N LEU A 149 30.37 -9.00 -12.31
CA LEU A 149 29.59 -9.19 -13.52
C LEU A 149 28.41 -10.15 -13.28
N LYS A 150 28.64 -11.21 -12.51
CA LYS A 150 27.59 -12.16 -12.11
C LYS A 150 26.54 -11.53 -11.20
N HIS A 151 26.95 -10.65 -10.28
CA HIS A 151 26.03 -9.87 -9.46
C HIS A 151 25.09 -9.03 -10.32
N GLU A 152 25.63 -8.26 -11.28
CA GLU A 152 24.84 -7.43 -12.18
C GLU A 152 23.95 -8.27 -13.12
N LEU A 153 24.45 -9.42 -13.58
CA LEU A 153 23.66 -10.36 -14.36
C LEU A 153 22.48 -10.92 -13.56
N ALA A 154 22.63 -11.13 -12.24
CA ALA A 154 21.55 -11.59 -11.39
C ALA A 154 20.40 -10.57 -11.31
N HIS A 155 20.70 -9.28 -11.30
CA HIS A 155 19.68 -8.23 -11.34
C HIS A 155 18.88 -8.22 -12.65
N VAL A 156 19.57 -8.43 -13.77
CA VAL A 156 18.95 -8.54 -15.11
C VAL A 156 18.07 -9.79 -15.20
N THR A 157 18.64 -10.96 -14.91
CA THR A 157 17.96 -12.27 -15.05
C THR A 157 16.76 -12.42 -14.13
N GLN A 158 16.82 -11.83 -12.92
CA GLN A 158 15.69 -11.83 -11.99
C GLN A 158 14.71 -10.67 -12.18
N LEU A 159 14.94 -9.79 -13.16
CA LEU A 159 14.05 -8.68 -13.54
C LEU A 159 13.76 -7.70 -12.38
N HIS A 160 14.74 -7.42 -11.52
CA HIS A 160 14.55 -6.53 -10.36
C HIS A 160 14.11 -5.12 -10.73
N THR A 161 14.44 -4.65 -11.93
CA THR A 161 14.00 -3.33 -12.41
C THR A 161 12.47 -3.22 -12.51
N ILE A 162 11.76 -4.31 -12.81
CA ILE A 162 10.29 -4.31 -12.91
C ILE A 162 9.68 -4.04 -11.54
N ASP A 163 10.18 -4.72 -10.51
CA ASP A 163 9.75 -4.54 -9.12
C ASP A 163 9.90 -3.09 -8.66
N ILE A 164 11.05 -2.46 -8.99
CA ILE A 164 11.32 -1.06 -8.64
C ILE A 164 10.46 -0.09 -9.46
N PHE A 165 10.24 -0.37 -10.74
CA PHE A 165 9.34 0.41 -11.59
C PHE A 165 7.91 0.43 -11.03
N PHE A 166 7.44 -0.73 -10.56
CA PHE A 166 6.10 -0.86 -9.98
C PHE A 166 5.92 0.03 -8.75
N ILE A 167 6.85 0.02 -7.78
CA ILE A 167 6.75 0.90 -6.61
C ILE A 167 6.93 2.39 -6.95
N GLU A 168 7.76 2.73 -7.94
CA GLU A 168 7.88 4.12 -8.41
C GLU A 168 6.56 4.62 -9.01
N LEU A 169 5.85 3.78 -9.75
CA LEU A 169 4.52 4.10 -10.28
C LEU A 169 3.51 4.34 -9.15
N VAL A 170 3.48 3.48 -8.11
CA VAL A 170 2.62 3.67 -6.94
C VAL A 170 2.98 4.96 -6.18
N LYS A 171 4.27 5.25 -6.04
CA LYS A 171 4.75 6.47 -5.37
C LYS A 171 4.38 7.74 -6.12
N ASN A 172 4.28 7.72 -7.44
CA ASN A 172 3.78 8.87 -8.19
C ASN A 172 2.30 9.15 -7.90
N PHE A 173 1.48 8.10 -7.73
CA PHE A 173 0.08 8.25 -7.34
C PHE A 173 -0.11 8.66 -5.88
N ILE A 174 0.70 8.12 -4.97
CA ILE A 174 0.57 8.32 -3.51
C ILE A 174 1.83 9.03 -2.99
N TRP A 175 2.19 10.15 -3.62
CA TRP A 175 3.44 10.88 -3.40
C TRP A 175 3.57 11.47 -1.99
N VAL A 176 2.45 11.70 -1.31
CA VAL A 176 2.40 12.22 0.07
C VAL A 176 2.85 11.17 1.09
N ASN A 177 2.85 9.87 0.76
CA ASN A 177 3.12 8.81 1.72
C ASN A 177 4.63 8.49 1.84
N PRO A 178 5.31 8.90 2.93
CA PRO A 178 6.73 8.65 3.11
C PRO A 178 7.07 7.16 3.31
N MET A 179 6.10 6.32 3.69
CA MET A 179 6.34 4.89 3.91
C MET A 179 6.77 4.18 2.63
N LEU A 180 6.31 4.64 1.46
CA LEU A 180 6.74 4.10 0.16
C LEU A 180 8.24 4.26 -0.08
N ILE A 181 8.88 5.29 0.49
CA ILE A 181 10.33 5.47 0.41
C ILE A 181 11.05 4.37 1.19
N ILE A 182 10.57 4.06 2.40
CA ILE A 182 11.15 3.02 3.25
C ILE A 182 10.88 1.63 2.64
N TYR A 183 9.69 1.44 2.08
CA TYR A 183 9.30 0.21 1.41
C TYR A 183 10.16 -0.08 0.18
N LYS A 184 10.38 0.92 -0.68
CA LYS A 184 11.31 0.82 -1.81
C LYS A 184 12.70 0.39 -1.38
N ARG A 185 13.23 1.02 -0.32
CA ARG A 185 14.55 0.66 0.23
C ARG A 185 14.60 -0.79 0.72
N ALA A 186 13.50 -1.30 1.30
CA ALA A 186 13.39 -2.70 1.71
C ALA A 186 13.40 -3.66 0.51
N MET A 187 12.68 -3.33 -0.57
CA MET A 187 12.71 -4.10 -1.81
C MET A 187 14.11 -4.14 -2.43
N GLN A 188 14.76 -2.98 -2.56
CA GLN A 188 16.13 -2.88 -3.08
C GLN A 188 17.11 -3.71 -2.25
N LEU A 189 17.07 -3.63 -0.92
CA LEU A 189 17.93 -4.43 -0.07
C LEU A 189 17.69 -5.95 -0.26
N ASN A 190 16.44 -6.38 -0.46
CA ASN A 190 16.14 -7.78 -0.74
C ASN A 190 16.68 -8.21 -2.12
N HIS A 191 16.64 -7.33 -3.12
CA HIS A 191 17.25 -7.56 -4.44
C HIS A 191 18.77 -7.71 -4.37
N GLU A 192 19.44 -6.88 -3.56
CA GLU A 192 20.87 -7.04 -3.28
C GLU A 192 21.17 -8.41 -2.67
N PHE A 193 20.36 -8.86 -1.69
CA PHE A 193 20.53 -10.18 -1.08
C PHE A 193 20.35 -11.33 -2.08
N LEU A 194 19.40 -11.21 -3.02
CA LEU A 194 19.19 -12.19 -4.08
C LEU A 194 20.38 -12.26 -5.04
N ALA A 195 20.91 -11.10 -5.45
CA ALA A 195 22.07 -11.03 -6.33
C ALA A 195 23.33 -11.56 -5.63
N ASP A 196 23.59 -11.16 -4.39
CA ASP A 196 24.68 -11.69 -3.56
C ASP A 196 24.59 -13.21 -3.38
N ASN A 197 23.38 -13.72 -3.16
CA ASN A 197 23.17 -15.16 -3.02
C ASN A 197 23.56 -15.92 -4.30
N SER A 198 23.31 -15.37 -5.48
CA SER A 198 23.69 -16.00 -6.76
C SER A 198 25.21 -16.11 -6.96
N VAL A 199 25.96 -15.12 -6.47
CA VAL A 199 27.43 -15.11 -6.50
C VAL A 199 27.98 -16.13 -5.50
N VAL A 200 27.49 -16.09 -4.26
CA VAL A 200 27.93 -17.00 -3.19
C VAL A 200 27.71 -18.46 -3.55
N HIS A 201 26.60 -18.80 -4.21
CA HIS A 201 26.32 -20.18 -4.66
C HIS A 201 27.26 -20.67 -5.76
N SER A 202 27.98 -19.78 -6.45
CA SER A 202 28.77 -20.14 -7.62
C SER A 202 30.28 -20.01 -7.46
N HIS A 203 30.76 -19.10 -6.61
CA HIS A 203 32.18 -18.83 -6.47
C HIS A 203 32.78 -19.36 -5.15
N ASN A 204 31.97 -19.91 -4.24
CA ASN A 204 32.35 -20.56 -2.96
C ASN A 204 33.32 -19.80 -2.02
N ASN A 205 33.76 -18.59 -2.36
CA ASN A 205 34.66 -17.77 -1.55
C ASN A 205 33.99 -16.48 -1.09
N ILE A 206 33.21 -16.59 0.00
CA ILE A 206 32.49 -15.46 0.58
C ILE A 206 33.46 -14.34 1.02
N LYS A 207 34.63 -14.67 1.58
CA LYS A 207 35.57 -13.67 2.10
C LYS A 207 36.15 -12.80 0.99
N TYR A 208 36.55 -13.42 -0.13
CA TYR A 208 37.05 -12.69 -1.30
C TYR A 208 35.99 -11.73 -1.84
N TYR A 209 34.77 -12.24 -2.05
CA TYR A 209 33.67 -11.41 -2.54
C TYR A 209 33.32 -10.26 -1.58
N GLN A 210 33.37 -10.47 -0.27
CA GLN A 210 33.17 -9.41 0.71
C GLN A 210 34.23 -8.31 0.65
N GLY A 211 35.51 -8.69 0.46
CA GLY A 211 36.60 -7.73 0.25
C GLY A 211 36.36 -6.89 -1.01
N LEU A 212 35.98 -7.56 -2.09
CA LEU A 212 35.68 -6.91 -3.36
C LEU A 212 34.56 -5.86 -3.26
N LEU A 213 33.48 -6.17 -2.53
CA LEU A 213 32.41 -5.20 -2.30
C LEU A 213 32.88 -3.96 -1.50
N ILE A 214 33.82 -4.14 -0.57
CA ILE A 214 34.38 -3.03 0.21
C ILE A 214 35.28 -2.16 -0.67
N ASP A 215 36.11 -2.76 -1.51
CA ASP A 215 37.00 -2.04 -2.43
C ASP A 215 36.20 -1.15 -3.40
N TYR A 216 35.07 -1.66 -3.91
CA TYR A 216 34.19 -0.91 -4.80
C TYR A 216 33.40 0.21 -4.09
N LEU A 217 33.10 0.05 -2.80
CA LEU A 217 32.52 1.14 -2.01
C LEU A 217 33.50 2.31 -1.86
N ASP A 218 34.77 2.01 -1.58
CA ASP A 218 35.79 3.03 -1.35
C ASP A 218 36.10 3.84 -2.62
N ALA A 219 36.06 3.21 -3.79
CA ALA A 219 36.18 3.88 -5.09
C ALA A 219 35.02 4.85 -5.42
N SER A 220 33.88 4.73 -4.73
CA SER A 220 32.66 5.51 -4.96
C SER A 220 32.47 6.71 -4.02
N LYS A 221 33.42 6.97 -3.11
CA LYS A 221 33.32 8.07 -2.12
C LYS A 221 33.24 9.44 -2.80
N THR A 222 32.04 9.99 -2.89
CA THR A 222 31.83 11.44 -2.99
C THR A 222 31.70 12.02 -1.57
N PRO A 223 32.21 13.23 -1.27
CA PRO A 223 32.32 13.75 0.11
C PRO A 223 30.99 13.86 0.89
N LEU A 224 29.85 13.83 0.19
CA LEU A 224 28.51 14.02 0.77
C LEU A 224 27.63 12.75 0.77
N SER A 225 28.11 11.59 0.30
CA SER A 225 27.29 10.36 0.13
C SER A 225 27.50 9.26 1.20
N CYS A 226 28.19 9.57 2.29
CA CYS A 226 28.89 8.57 3.12
C CYS A 226 28.00 7.64 4.00
N GLY A 227 26.74 7.98 4.29
CA GLY A 227 25.93 7.22 5.27
C GLY A 227 25.12 6.03 4.72
N PHE A 228 24.53 6.18 3.52
CA PHE A 228 23.51 5.25 3.03
C PHE A 228 24.12 3.94 2.51
N ASN A 229 25.14 4.03 1.65
CA ASN A 229 25.79 2.86 1.05
C ASN A 229 26.47 1.97 2.08
N PHE A 230 27.00 2.56 3.16
CA PHE A 230 27.62 1.81 4.25
C PHE A 230 26.60 0.95 5.02
N SER A 231 25.44 1.52 5.37
CA SER A 231 24.41 0.81 6.13
C SER A 231 23.81 -0.37 5.35
N VAL A 232 23.60 -0.20 4.04
CA VAL A 232 23.11 -1.25 3.13
C VAL A 232 24.16 -2.34 2.97
N THR A 233 25.41 -1.96 2.70
CA THR A 233 26.49 -2.94 2.48
C THR A 233 26.80 -3.71 3.75
N LYS A 234 26.80 -3.07 4.92
CA LYS A 234 26.92 -3.78 6.21
C LYS A 234 25.87 -4.89 6.36
N LYS A 235 24.62 -4.64 5.94
CA LYS A 235 23.57 -5.67 5.96
C LYS A 235 23.85 -6.78 4.95
N ARG A 236 24.27 -6.47 3.72
CA ARG A 236 24.69 -7.44 2.71
C ARG A 236 25.79 -8.37 3.23
N LEU A 237 26.87 -7.80 3.76
CA LEU A 237 27.99 -8.55 4.34
C LEU A 237 27.55 -9.46 5.49
N LYS A 238 26.71 -8.95 6.39
CA LYS A 238 26.17 -9.75 7.51
C LYS A 238 25.30 -10.92 7.01
N MET A 239 24.48 -10.68 5.98
CA MET A 239 23.52 -11.65 5.49
C MET A 239 24.17 -12.82 4.72
N MET A 240 25.25 -12.56 3.98
CA MET A 240 26.00 -13.61 3.26
C MET A 240 26.50 -14.72 4.19
N ARG A 241 26.96 -14.35 5.40
CA ARG A 241 27.50 -15.30 6.40
C ARG A 241 26.42 -15.96 7.25
N LYS A 242 25.18 -15.47 7.19
CA LYS A 242 24.10 -16.00 8.04
C LYS A 242 23.69 -17.39 7.56
N GLN A 243 23.44 -18.29 8.52
CA GLN A 243 22.81 -19.58 8.27
C GLN A 243 21.29 -19.48 8.32
N LYS A 244 20.60 -20.36 7.60
CA LYS A 244 19.14 -20.39 7.58
C LYS A 244 18.61 -20.81 8.96
N GLU A 245 17.69 -20.04 9.54
CA GLU A 245 17.13 -20.37 10.85
C GLU A 245 16.15 -21.53 10.76
N LYS A 246 16.13 -22.45 11.75
CA LYS A 246 15.19 -23.59 11.75
C LYS A 246 13.72 -23.16 11.80
N ILE A 247 13.42 -22.03 12.43
CA ILE A 247 12.06 -21.49 12.59
C ILE A 247 11.59 -20.62 11.42
N HIS A 248 12.36 -20.54 10.32
CA HIS A 248 12.03 -19.66 9.19
C HIS A 248 10.62 -19.96 8.63
N SER A 249 10.23 -21.24 8.56
CA SER A 249 8.94 -21.64 7.99
C SER A 249 7.76 -21.15 8.83
N ILE A 250 7.90 -21.17 10.16
CA ILE A 250 6.85 -20.67 11.07
C ILE A 250 6.64 -19.18 10.86
N LYS A 251 7.74 -18.41 10.78
CA LYS A 251 7.71 -16.96 10.49
C LYS A 251 7.04 -16.68 9.14
N GLN A 252 7.27 -17.52 8.13
CA GLN A 252 6.64 -17.41 6.81
C GLN A 252 5.13 -17.72 6.89
N SER A 253 4.71 -18.74 7.64
CA SER A 253 3.30 -19.07 7.82
C SER A 253 2.52 -17.98 8.54
N MET A 254 3.16 -17.20 9.43
CA MET A 254 2.56 -16.04 10.11
C MET A 254 2.15 -14.90 9.16
N VAL A 255 2.51 -14.96 7.88
CA VAL A 255 2.02 -14.03 6.86
C VAL A 255 0.51 -14.17 6.67
N ILE A 256 -0.03 -15.38 6.67
CA ILE A 256 -1.47 -15.61 6.48
C ILE A 256 -2.32 -14.89 7.55
N PRO A 257 -2.11 -15.12 8.86
CA PRO A 257 -2.88 -14.44 9.89
C PRO A 257 -2.68 -12.92 9.88
N LEU A 258 -1.50 -12.43 9.48
CA LEU A 258 -1.30 -10.98 9.29
C LEU A 258 -2.23 -10.39 8.24
N PHE A 259 -2.34 -11.03 7.06
CA PHE A 259 -3.19 -10.53 5.99
C PHE A 259 -4.68 -10.62 6.36
N ILE A 260 -5.09 -11.69 7.05
CA ILE A 260 -6.45 -11.81 7.61
C ILE A 260 -6.72 -10.69 8.62
N LEU A 261 -5.77 -10.42 9.52
CA LEU A 261 -5.90 -9.33 10.49
C LEU A 261 -6.04 -7.98 9.82
N ILE A 262 -5.26 -7.70 8.78
CA ILE A 262 -5.37 -6.44 8.01
C ILE A 262 -6.72 -6.35 7.30
N LEU A 263 -7.23 -7.45 6.73
CA LEU A 263 -8.56 -7.49 6.12
C LEU A 263 -9.65 -7.18 7.15
N ILE A 264 -9.60 -7.79 8.33
CA ILE A 264 -10.56 -7.52 9.41
C ILE A 264 -10.44 -6.07 9.89
N ALA A 265 -9.23 -5.56 10.06
CA ALA A 265 -8.99 -4.20 10.52
C ALA A 265 -9.41 -3.13 9.50
N CYS A 266 -9.34 -3.45 8.21
CA CYS A 266 -9.79 -2.58 7.12
C CYS A 266 -11.22 -2.86 6.67
N SER A 267 -11.85 -3.92 7.18
CA SER A 267 -13.26 -4.22 6.98
C SER A 267 -14.05 -3.08 7.61
N ASP A 268 -14.86 -2.43 6.79
CA ASP A 268 -15.99 -1.69 7.31
C ASP A 268 -16.81 -2.70 8.12
N ASN A 269 -16.91 -2.53 9.44
CA ASN A 269 -17.88 -3.30 10.20
C ASN A 269 -19.25 -3.05 9.55
N PRO A 270 -20.20 -4.00 9.56
CA PRO A 270 -21.59 -3.76 9.16
C PRO A 270 -22.32 -2.75 10.08
N GLY A 271 -21.58 -1.99 10.89
CA GLY A 271 -22.09 -0.89 11.67
C GLY A 271 -22.34 0.31 10.76
N VAL A 272 -23.61 0.68 10.72
CA VAL A 272 -24.17 1.93 10.21
C VAL A 272 -23.18 3.08 10.38
N SER A 273 -22.88 3.79 9.28
CA SER A 273 -21.94 4.91 9.29
C SER A 273 -22.39 5.99 10.29
N GLY A 274 -21.47 6.76 10.87
CA GLY A 274 -21.84 7.83 11.81
C GLY A 274 -22.79 8.87 11.22
N GLU A 275 -22.76 9.05 9.89
CA GLU A 275 -23.65 9.92 9.13
C GLU A 275 -25.03 9.29 8.95
N GLU A 276 -25.09 7.98 8.69
CA GLU A 276 -26.34 7.20 8.64
C GLU A 276 -27.02 7.16 10.02
N MET A 277 -26.24 7.06 11.10
CA MET A 277 -26.71 7.14 12.49
C MET A 277 -27.27 8.51 12.85
N LEU A 278 -26.63 9.61 12.42
CA LEU A 278 -27.11 10.97 12.63
C LEU A 278 -28.44 11.24 11.92
N ASN A 279 -28.58 10.75 10.68
CA ASN A 279 -29.83 10.87 9.92
C ASN A 279 -30.94 10.01 10.55
N TYR A 280 -30.63 8.80 11.00
CA TYR A 280 -31.56 7.97 11.77
C TYR A 280 -32.03 8.66 13.07
N TRP A 281 -31.09 9.19 13.85
CA TRP A 281 -31.36 9.89 15.12
C TRP A 281 -32.26 11.12 14.96
N ARG A 282 -32.07 11.91 13.90
CA ARG A 282 -32.96 13.05 13.58
C ARG A 282 -34.39 12.60 13.28
N SER A 283 -34.56 11.47 12.59
CA SER A 283 -35.90 10.94 12.30
C SER A 283 -36.61 10.39 13.55
N THR A 284 -35.88 9.77 14.48
CA THR A 284 -36.46 9.15 15.68
C THR A 284 -36.75 10.14 16.80
N ALA A 285 -35.89 11.15 17.01
CA ALA A 285 -36.07 12.14 18.07
C ALA A 285 -37.32 13.02 17.84
N ASN A 286 -37.59 13.38 16.58
CA ASN A 286 -38.79 14.15 16.24
C ASN A 286 -40.08 13.30 16.34
N MET A 287 -39.99 11.99 16.13
CA MET A 287 -41.13 11.07 16.32
C MET A 287 -41.55 10.98 17.80
N GLU A 288 -40.58 11.01 18.72
CA GLU A 288 -40.84 11.02 20.17
C GLU A 288 -41.56 12.32 20.61
N GLU A 289 -41.19 13.47 20.03
CA GLU A 289 -41.82 14.75 20.33
C GLU A 289 -43.27 14.82 19.82
N VAL A 290 -43.53 14.29 18.63
CA VAL A 290 -44.89 14.18 18.06
C VAL A 290 -45.77 13.25 18.92
N LEU A 291 -45.24 12.10 19.36
CA LEU A 291 -45.98 11.16 20.22
C LEU A 291 -46.23 11.72 21.62
N ARG A 292 -45.34 12.57 22.14
CA ARG A 292 -45.47 13.18 23.48
C ARG A 292 -46.43 14.37 23.50
N THR A 293 -46.43 15.17 22.45
CA THR A 293 -47.17 16.45 22.40
C THR A 293 -48.48 16.36 21.62
N GLY A 294 -48.64 15.34 20.77
CA GLY A 294 -49.82 15.17 19.91
C GLY A 294 -49.91 16.21 18.78
N THR A 295 -48.90 17.07 18.63
CA THR A 295 -48.84 18.12 17.60
C THR A 295 -47.60 17.91 16.74
N MET A 296 -47.80 17.82 15.42
CA MET A 296 -46.72 17.82 14.44
C MET A 296 -46.34 19.26 14.09
N ASP A 297 -45.04 19.57 14.05
CA ASP A 297 -44.55 20.84 13.52
C ASP A 297 -44.62 20.81 11.98
N ASP A 298 -45.52 21.62 11.41
CA ASP A 298 -45.77 21.71 9.97
C ASP A 298 -44.53 22.15 9.17
N GLU A 299 -43.57 22.84 9.81
CA GLU A 299 -42.30 23.20 9.17
C GLU A 299 -41.40 21.99 8.91
N ASP A 300 -41.40 21.00 9.79
CA ASP A 300 -40.57 19.79 9.69
C ASP A 300 -41.18 18.74 8.75
N LEU A 301 -42.51 18.74 8.64
CA LEU A 301 -43.28 17.95 7.67
C LEU A 301 -43.04 18.44 6.24
N LYS A 302 -43.02 19.76 6.03
CA LYS A 302 -42.66 20.39 4.74
C LYS A 302 -41.21 20.10 4.32
N LYS A 303 -40.33 19.77 5.26
CA LYS A 303 -38.91 19.42 5.02
C LYS A 303 -38.68 17.90 4.86
N SER A 304 -39.72 17.06 4.96
CA SER A 304 -39.67 15.60 4.83
C SER A 304 -38.67 14.89 5.75
N ILE A 305 -38.49 15.39 6.99
CA ILE A 305 -37.49 14.90 7.96
C ILE A 305 -38.01 13.70 8.79
N ILE A 306 -39.32 13.51 8.88
CA ILE A 306 -39.98 12.48 9.70
C ILE A 306 -40.62 11.43 8.78
N VAL A 307 -40.24 10.15 8.95
CA VAL A 307 -40.85 9.03 8.22
C VAL A 307 -41.43 8.02 9.23
N PRO A 308 -42.74 7.74 9.22
CA PRO A 308 -43.33 6.73 10.09
C PRO A 308 -42.79 5.33 9.81
N ILE A 309 -42.67 4.50 10.85
CA ILE A 309 -42.38 3.06 10.70
C ILE A 309 -43.71 2.37 10.41
N GLU A 310 -44.09 2.38 9.13
CA GLU A 310 -45.41 1.94 8.68
C GLU A 310 -45.65 0.43 8.82
N THR A 311 -44.59 -0.38 8.91
CA THR A 311 -44.71 -1.84 8.89
C THR A 311 -43.87 -2.53 9.96
N LYS A 312 -44.43 -3.62 10.50
CA LYS A 312 -43.76 -4.54 11.43
C LYS A 312 -42.45 -5.10 10.86
N ALA A 313 -42.42 -5.39 9.55
CA ALA A 313 -41.21 -5.83 8.86
C ALA A 313 -40.06 -4.81 8.96
N ARG A 314 -40.37 -3.52 8.85
CA ARG A 314 -39.37 -2.43 8.97
C ARG A 314 -38.87 -2.29 10.40
N TYR A 315 -39.74 -2.48 11.39
CA TYR A 315 -39.34 -2.53 12.80
C TYR A 315 -38.41 -3.71 13.09
N ASP A 316 -38.74 -4.90 12.58
CA ASP A 316 -37.94 -6.12 12.79
C ASP A 316 -36.53 -5.99 12.19
N SER A 317 -36.39 -5.36 11.01
CA SER A 317 -35.09 -5.06 10.42
C SER A 317 -34.26 -4.10 11.27
N LEU A 318 -34.86 -3.06 11.85
CA LEU A 318 -34.17 -2.12 12.74
C LEU A 318 -33.72 -2.80 14.05
N MET A 319 -34.56 -3.70 14.57
CA MET A 319 -34.24 -4.47 15.77
C MET A 319 -33.10 -5.46 15.51
N ASP A 320 -33.04 -6.10 14.34
CA ASP A 320 -31.91 -6.93 13.93
C ASP A 320 -30.60 -6.13 13.89
N ILE A 321 -30.62 -4.94 13.28
CA ILE A 321 -29.47 -4.02 13.23
C ILE A 321 -29.02 -3.66 14.65
N TYR A 322 -29.95 -3.24 15.52
CA TYR A 322 -29.65 -2.92 16.92
C TYR A 322 -29.03 -4.13 17.66
N ASN A 323 -29.55 -5.34 17.44
CA ASN A 323 -29.03 -6.54 18.07
C ASN A 323 -27.60 -6.87 17.65
N ARG A 324 -27.24 -6.58 16.39
CA ARG A 324 -25.90 -6.78 15.82
C ARG A 324 -24.86 -5.75 16.29
N MET A 325 -25.27 -4.65 16.93
CA MET A 325 -24.34 -3.63 17.45
C MET A 325 -23.51 -4.13 18.63
N ASN A 326 -22.24 -3.66 18.70
CA ASN A 326 -21.36 -3.92 19.82
C ASN A 326 -21.71 -3.06 21.05
N LYS A 327 -21.09 -3.34 22.21
CA LYS A 327 -21.44 -2.70 23.49
C LYS A 327 -21.16 -1.20 23.54
N ALA A 328 -20.19 -0.70 22.78
CA ALA A 328 -19.90 0.73 22.67
C ALA A 328 -20.93 1.43 21.78
N GLN A 329 -21.32 0.79 20.68
CA GLN A 329 -22.36 1.27 19.76
C GLN A 329 -23.73 1.30 20.45
N LYS A 330 -24.12 0.25 21.18
CA LYS A 330 -25.36 0.21 21.98
C LYS A 330 -25.40 1.27 23.08
N LYS A 331 -24.25 1.77 23.55
CA LYS A 331 -24.20 2.89 24.50
C LYS A 331 -24.39 4.25 23.82
N SER A 332 -24.15 4.33 22.51
CA SER A 332 -24.39 5.53 21.70
C SER A 332 -25.78 5.56 21.05
N VAL A 333 -26.66 4.59 21.34
CA VAL A 333 -28.02 4.51 20.80
C VAL A 333 -28.99 4.20 21.94
N TYR A 334 -30.18 4.81 21.96
CA TYR A 334 -31.26 4.38 22.86
C TYR A 334 -31.88 3.07 22.36
N LYS A 335 -32.38 2.25 23.29
CA LYS A 335 -33.08 1.00 22.97
C LYS A 335 -34.36 1.33 22.19
N LEU A 336 -34.61 0.64 21.06
CA LEU A 336 -35.86 0.81 20.33
C LEU A 336 -37.07 0.57 21.28
N PRO A 337 -38.10 1.45 21.25
CA PRO A 337 -39.34 1.21 21.97
C PRO A 337 -40.10 0.03 21.35
N ALA A 338 -41.06 -0.54 22.07
CA ALA A 338 -41.87 -1.64 21.54
C ALA A 338 -42.68 -1.17 20.32
N TYR A 339 -42.78 -2.04 19.30
CA TYR A 339 -43.66 -1.79 18.16
C TYR A 339 -45.12 -1.68 18.63
N LEU A 340 -45.78 -0.60 18.23
CA LEU A 340 -47.21 -0.41 18.41
C LEU A 340 -47.86 -0.57 17.04
N GLU A 341 -48.84 -1.48 16.95
CA GLU A 341 -49.63 -1.63 15.73
C GLU A 341 -50.45 -0.34 15.48
N PRO A 342 -50.62 0.08 14.22
CA PRO A 342 -51.50 1.19 13.90
C PRO A 342 -52.90 0.88 14.43
N ILE A 343 -53.50 1.83 15.14
CA ILE A 343 -54.91 1.72 15.52
C ILE A 343 -55.69 1.69 14.21
N SER A 344 -56.46 0.61 13.97
CA SER A 344 -57.35 0.56 12.82
C SER A 344 -58.36 1.70 12.95
N GLU A 345 -58.34 2.64 12.02
CA GLU A 345 -59.43 3.60 11.88
C GLU A 345 -60.69 2.80 11.52
N GLU A 346 -61.64 2.72 12.47
CA GLU A 346 -63.01 2.25 12.23
C GLU A 346 -63.82 3.27 11.44
#